data_AF-A0A3L6TCV2-F1
#
_entry.id   AF-A0A3L6TCV2-F1
#
_cell.length_a   1.000
_cell.length_b   1.000
_cell.length_c   1.000
_cell.angle_alpha   90.00
_cell.angle_beta   90.00
_cell.angle_gamma   90.00
#
_symmetry.space_group_name_H-M   'P 1'
#
loop_
_entity.id
_entity.type
_entity.pdbx_description
1 polymer ?
#
loop_
_entity_poly.entity_id
_entity_poly.type
_entity_poly.pdbx_seq_one_letter_code
_entity_poly.pdbx_strand_id
1 'polypeptide(L)'
;MLARSKHVFLHEGTGLPAAAAAALIVMGTVSSLLRRGAAVKPIPRCEEGKQAVYAVMSLQEEEGLGPEARGDWFMSSGRRQRGWSCAVSRAFEAAAYAYVLAENWRKAALTFSEQAAYDLQFGDEHELTAASALLRSAKCYFQIEDKEEGEFAATKHALKKAIALFVKKNNLLLAAKSCVELAELYLQHHQLRNASDSYEQAADYYGANRRRNRYCRFKANLLRFTAANEEVLCAMGMVPVKECKRRSSRHIKSSDPDWRARVRHLFSSTSIIQQPWM
;
A
#
# COMPACT_ATOMS: atom_id res chain seq x y z
N MET A 1 -72.06 -21.65 -38.67
CA MET A 1 -72.44 -22.68 -39.66
C MET A 1 -71.67 -22.43 -40.97
N LEU A 2 -71.87 -23.27 -41.98
CA LEU A 2 -71.03 -23.44 -43.19
C LEU A 2 -71.09 -22.31 -44.25
N ALA A 3 -70.17 -22.42 -45.24
CA ALA A 3 -70.07 -21.72 -46.53
C ALA A 3 -69.66 -20.22 -46.49
N ARG A 4 -68.61 -19.71 -47.18
CA ARG A 4 -68.08 -19.85 -48.56
C ARG A 4 -69.06 -19.40 -49.67
N SER A 5 -68.69 -18.37 -50.45
CA SER A 5 -68.03 -18.55 -51.77
C SER A 5 -67.91 -17.23 -52.59
N LYS A 6 -67.15 -17.29 -53.70
CA LYS A 6 -66.95 -16.30 -54.79
C LYS A 6 -66.14 -15.03 -54.41
N HIS A 7 -64.95 -14.74 -54.95
CA HIS A 7 -64.39 -14.67 -56.33
C HIS A 7 -64.82 -13.47 -57.18
N VAL A 8 -63.83 -12.68 -57.60
CA VAL A 8 -63.78 -11.85 -58.82
C VAL A 8 -62.38 -11.99 -59.45
N PHE A 9 -62.31 -11.85 -60.78
CA PHE A 9 -61.13 -11.95 -61.66
C PHE A 9 -61.26 -10.88 -62.77
N LEU A 10 -60.23 -10.46 -63.53
CA LEU A 10 -58.79 -10.84 -63.57
C LEU A 10 -57.96 -9.52 -63.44
N HIS A 11 -56.88 -9.13 -64.13
CA HIS A 11 -56.03 -9.69 -65.20
C HIS A 11 -54.55 -9.33 -64.97
N GLU A 12 -53.69 -9.83 -65.86
CA GLU A 12 -52.22 -9.80 -65.81
C GLU A 12 -51.57 -8.47 -66.27
N GLY A 13 -50.30 -8.28 -65.90
CA GLY A 13 -49.41 -7.23 -66.41
C GLY A 13 -47.96 -7.50 -66.05
N THR A 14 -47.19 -8.08 -66.98
CA THR A 14 -45.81 -8.58 -66.75
C THR A 14 -44.75 -7.48 -66.76
N GLY A 15 -43.81 -7.48 -65.80
CA GLY A 15 -42.65 -6.56 -65.86
C GLY A 15 -41.71 -6.55 -64.64
N LEU A 16 -40.77 -7.50 -64.59
CA LEU A 16 -39.50 -7.40 -63.84
C LEU A 16 -38.35 -7.40 -64.86
N PRO A 17 -37.13 -6.87 -64.57
CA PRO A 17 -36.65 -6.41 -63.26
C PRO A 17 -36.04 -4.99 -63.23
N ALA A 18 -36.08 -4.35 -62.05
CA ALA A 18 -35.23 -3.19 -61.72
C ALA A 18 -34.64 -3.22 -60.28
N ALA A 19 -34.99 -4.23 -59.47
CA ALA A 19 -34.67 -4.30 -58.04
C ALA A 19 -33.25 -4.85 -57.71
N ALA A 20 -32.30 -4.77 -58.64
CA ALA A 20 -30.97 -5.39 -58.53
C ALA A 20 -29.80 -4.38 -58.40
N ALA A 21 -30.06 -3.07 -58.52
CA ALA A 21 -29.02 -2.03 -58.52
C ALA A 21 -28.88 -1.26 -57.18
N ALA A 22 -29.84 -1.39 -56.26
CA ALA A 22 -29.89 -0.61 -55.01
C ALA A 22 -29.26 -1.32 -53.79
N ALA A 23 -28.70 -2.53 -53.96
CA ALA A 23 -28.21 -3.37 -52.87
C ALA A 23 -26.69 -3.26 -52.59
N LEU A 24 -25.97 -2.33 -53.23
CA LEU A 24 -24.50 -2.22 -53.16
C LEU A 24 -23.95 -0.90 -52.59
N ILE A 25 -24.78 -0.01 -52.03
CA ILE A 25 -24.34 1.24 -51.38
C ILE A 25 -24.88 1.38 -49.94
N VAL A 26 -24.93 0.26 -49.20
CA VAL A 26 -25.16 0.25 -47.74
C VAL A 26 -24.14 -0.63 -47.00
N MET A 27 -23.60 -1.67 -47.64
CA MET A 27 -22.55 -2.56 -47.10
C MET A 27 -21.13 -1.97 -47.15
N GLY A 28 -20.99 -0.64 -47.03
CA GLY A 28 -19.72 0.08 -47.20
C GLY A 28 -19.13 0.74 -45.94
N THR A 29 -19.94 1.00 -44.91
CA THR A 29 -19.57 1.93 -43.82
C THR A 29 -19.57 1.34 -42.41
N VAL A 30 -19.85 0.03 -42.25
CA VAL A 30 -19.86 -0.64 -40.93
C VAL A 30 -18.53 -1.37 -40.61
N SER A 31 -17.73 -1.70 -41.64
CA SER A 31 -16.47 -2.46 -41.49
C SER A 31 -15.30 -1.68 -40.86
N SER A 32 -15.44 -0.37 -40.61
CA SER A 32 -14.38 0.51 -40.08
C SER A 32 -14.37 0.64 -38.55
N LEU A 33 -15.49 0.35 -37.87
CA LEU A 33 -15.62 0.53 -36.41
C LEU A 33 -15.27 -0.72 -35.58
N LEU A 34 -15.17 -1.89 -36.21
CA LEU A 34 -14.90 -3.18 -35.53
C LEU A 34 -13.50 -3.75 -35.78
N ARG A 35 -12.51 -2.88 -36.06
CA ARG A 35 -11.09 -3.27 -36.16
C ARG A 35 -10.11 -2.35 -35.42
N ARG A 36 -10.51 -1.86 -34.25
CA ARG A 36 -9.59 -1.42 -33.17
C ARG A 36 -9.48 -2.45 -32.05
N GLY A 37 -9.34 -3.72 -32.44
CA GLY A 37 -8.64 -4.72 -31.61
C GLY A 37 -7.16 -4.35 -31.51
N ALA A 38 -6.86 -3.24 -30.82
CA ALA A 38 -5.50 -2.90 -30.48
C ALA A 38 -4.95 -4.04 -29.62
N ALA A 39 -3.80 -4.60 -30.01
CA ALA A 39 -3.13 -5.59 -29.20
C ALA A 39 -2.72 -4.92 -27.88
N VAL A 40 -3.55 -5.12 -26.85
CA VAL A 40 -3.17 -4.86 -25.45
C VAL A 40 -2.01 -5.81 -25.18
N LYS A 41 -0.79 -5.29 -25.36
CA LYS A 41 0.43 -5.99 -24.96
C LYS A 41 0.20 -6.43 -23.52
N PRO A 42 0.38 -7.73 -23.19
CA PRO A 42 0.16 -8.19 -21.83
C PRO A 42 1.00 -7.30 -20.90
N ILE A 43 0.33 -6.70 -19.91
CA ILE A 43 1.00 -5.88 -18.90
C ILE A 43 2.14 -6.74 -18.35
N PRO A 44 3.41 -6.28 -18.43
CA PRO A 44 4.53 -7.12 -18.06
C PRO A 44 4.35 -7.49 -16.59
N ARG A 45 4.13 -8.79 -16.31
CA ARG A 45 3.97 -9.29 -14.94
C ARG A 45 5.13 -8.76 -14.12
N CYS A 46 4.81 -8.04 -13.05
CA CYS A 46 5.81 -7.47 -12.17
C CYS A 46 6.40 -8.61 -11.34
N GLU A 47 7.39 -9.31 -11.89
CA GLU A 47 8.11 -10.33 -11.15
C GLU A 47 8.72 -9.68 -9.89
N GLU A 48 8.26 -10.10 -8.71
CA GLU A 48 8.78 -9.67 -7.41
C GLU A 48 10.14 -10.32 -7.12
N GLY A 49 11.08 -10.12 -8.04
CA GLY A 49 12.46 -10.54 -7.91
C GLY A 49 13.06 -9.91 -6.66
N LYS A 50 13.50 -10.75 -5.71
CA LYS A 50 14.09 -10.37 -4.42
C LYS A 50 15.20 -9.33 -4.51
N GLN A 51 15.85 -9.20 -5.67
CA GLN A 51 16.87 -8.19 -5.96
C GLN A 51 16.32 -6.76 -6.06
N ALA A 52 15.11 -6.52 -6.58
CA ALA A 52 14.66 -5.17 -6.95
C ALA A 52 14.64 -4.17 -5.78
N VAL A 53 14.07 -4.56 -4.63
CA VAL A 53 13.96 -3.69 -3.44
C VAL A 53 15.34 -3.37 -2.84
N TYR A 54 16.31 -4.28 -2.95
CA TYR A 54 17.67 -4.03 -2.47
C TYR A 54 18.55 -3.31 -3.51
N ALA A 55 18.32 -3.53 -4.81
CA ALA A 55 19.02 -2.85 -5.90
C ALA A 55 18.80 -1.33 -5.85
N VAL A 56 17.59 -0.89 -5.49
CA VAL A 56 17.28 0.53 -5.25
C VAL A 56 18.09 1.09 -4.07
N MET A 57 18.30 0.32 -3.01
CA MET A 57 19.15 0.71 -1.87
C MET A 57 20.65 0.59 -2.15
N SER A 58 21.05 -0.08 -3.24
CA SER A 58 22.44 -0.21 -3.70
C SER A 58 22.72 0.55 -4.99
N LEU A 59 21.85 1.51 -5.37
CA LEU A 59 22.14 2.46 -6.45
C LEU A 59 23.30 3.35 -6.00
N GLN A 60 24.47 3.05 -6.54
CA GLN A 60 25.77 3.53 -6.08
C GLN A 60 25.93 5.05 -6.27
N GLU A 61 27.03 5.58 -5.74
CA GLU A 61 27.35 7.02 -5.71
C GLU A 61 27.94 7.51 -7.05
N GLU A 62 27.49 6.96 -8.19
CA GLU A 62 28.04 7.23 -9.54
C GLU A 62 27.53 8.52 -10.21
N GLU A 63 26.41 9.08 -9.76
CA GLU A 63 25.97 10.43 -10.16
C GLU A 63 26.15 11.39 -8.98
N GLY A 64 26.88 12.48 -9.20
CA GLY A 64 27.24 13.51 -8.21
C GLY A 64 26.09 14.37 -7.68
N LEU A 65 24.83 13.94 -7.85
CA LEU A 65 23.69 14.51 -7.16
C LEU A 65 23.61 13.94 -5.74
N GLY A 66 23.52 14.83 -4.75
CA GLY A 66 23.22 14.44 -3.36
C GLY A 66 21.90 13.66 -3.25
N PRO A 67 21.74 12.82 -2.22
CA PRO A 67 20.63 11.86 -2.13
C PRO A 67 19.25 12.53 -2.15
N GLU A 68 19.10 13.74 -1.61
CA GLU A 68 17.84 14.50 -1.68
C GLU A 68 17.51 14.96 -3.12
N ALA A 69 18.49 15.49 -3.86
CA ALA A 69 18.31 15.91 -5.26
C ALA A 69 18.01 14.70 -6.16
N ARG A 70 18.61 13.55 -5.88
CA ARG A 70 18.29 12.26 -6.52
C ARG A 70 16.82 11.86 -6.25
N GLY A 71 16.32 12.08 -5.03
CA GLY A 71 14.91 11.91 -4.67
C GLY A 71 13.98 12.85 -5.43
N ASP A 72 14.29 14.14 -5.47
CA ASP A 72 13.51 15.16 -6.19
C ASP A 72 13.47 14.89 -7.71
N TRP A 73 14.55 14.32 -8.28
CA TRP A 73 14.60 13.84 -9.67
C TRP A 73 13.69 12.62 -9.91
N PHE A 74 13.76 11.60 -9.04
CA PHE A 74 12.88 10.42 -9.15
C PHE A 74 11.40 10.80 -9.02
N MET A 75 11.04 11.69 -8.09
CA MET A 75 9.67 12.21 -7.98
C MET A 75 9.24 12.97 -9.23
N SER A 76 10.12 13.82 -9.77
CA SER A 76 9.85 14.55 -11.01
C SER A 76 9.65 13.61 -12.20
N SER A 77 10.44 12.54 -12.29
CA SER A 77 10.31 11.52 -13.33
C SER A 77 9.00 10.74 -13.20
N GLY A 78 8.68 10.24 -12.01
CA GLY A 78 7.44 9.51 -11.73
C GLY A 78 6.17 10.32 -12.01
N ARG A 79 6.12 11.59 -11.58
CA ARG A 79 4.96 12.48 -11.85
C ARG A 79 4.84 12.94 -13.31
N ARG A 80 5.92 12.92 -14.11
CA ARG A 80 5.90 13.30 -15.54
C ARG A 80 5.43 12.18 -16.45
N GLN A 81 5.59 10.91 -16.06
CA GLN A 81 5.09 9.78 -16.84
C GLN A 81 3.55 9.80 -16.89
N ARG A 82 2.99 9.79 -18.09
CA ARG A 82 1.54 9.70 -18.31
C ARG A 82 1.13 8.24 -18.52
N GLY A 83 0.09 7.83 -17.82
CA GLY A 83 -0.42 6.46 -17.83
C GLY A 83 0.13 5.61 -16.68
N TRP A 84 -0.36 4.37 -16.61
CA TRP A 84 0.01 3.42 -15.57
C TRP A 84 1.30 2.68 -15.93
N SER A 85 2.27 2.62 -15.01
CA SER A 85 3.39 1.69 -15.14
C SER A 85 3.96 1.30 -13.77
N CYS A 86 4.49 0.09 -13.68
CA CYS A 86 5.29 -0.33 -12.52
C CYS A 86 6.57 0.52 -12.37
N ALA A 87 7.02 1.23 -13.42
CA ALA A 87 8.16 2.13 -13.34
C ALA A 87 7.84 3.41 -12.55
N VAL A 88 6.58 3.89 -12.52
CA VAL A 88 6.17 5.02 -11.68
C VAL A 88 6.18 4.65 -10.20
N SER A 89 5.59 3.51 -9.81
CA SER A 89 5.63 3.05 -8.42
C SER A 89 7.07 2.77 -7.95
N ARG A 90 7.91 2.16 -8.80
CA ARG A 90 9.35 1.99 -8.54
C ARG A 90 10.11 3.32 -8.45
N ALA A 91 9.73 4.34 -9.22
CA ALA A 91 10.33 5.68 -9.11
C ALA A 91 9.96 6.35 -7.78
N PHE A 92 8.73 6.19 -7.29
CA PHE A 92 8.34 6.67 -5.95
C PHE A 92 9.04 5.89 -4.83
N GLU A 93 9.21 4.57 -4.96
CA GLU A 93 10.01 3.77 -4.03
C GLU A 93 11.49 4.21 -4.02
N ALA A 94 12.07 4.46 -5.19
CA ALA A 94 13.45 4.96 -5.32
C ALA A 94 13.63 6.37 -4.75
N ALA A 95 12.66 7.27 -4.97
CA ALA A 95 12.65 8.59 -4.35
C ALA A 95 12.60 8.49 -2.81
N ALA A 96 11.69 7.65 -2.29
CA ALA A 96 11.53 7.47 -0.85
C ALA A 96 12.80 6.93 -0.19
N TYR A 97 13.47 5.93 -0.80
CA TYR A 97 14.76 5.45 -0.31
C TYR A 97 15.87 6.50 -0.45
N ALA A 98 15.88 7.33 -1.50
CA ALA A 98 16.84 8.42 -1.64
C ALA A 98 16.67 9.49 -0.54
N TYR A 99 15.44 9.87 -0.20
CA TYR A 99 15.16 10.77 0.94
C TYR A 99 15.53 10.15 2.29
N VAL A 100 15.35 8.83 2.48
CA VAL A 100 15.85 8.11 3.67
C VAL A 100 17.39 8.19 3.76
N LEU A 101 18.10 8.04 2.64
CA LEU A 101 19.56 8.17 2.60
C LEU A 101 20.03 9.62 2.83
N ALA A 102 19.15 10.60 2.60
CA ALA A 102 19.35 12.02 2.93
C ALA A 102 18.88 12.40 4.35
N GLU A 103 18.45 11.44 5.17
CA GLU A 103 17.81 11.66 6.49
C GLU A 103 16.54 12.53 6.48
N ASN A 104 15.99 12.85 5.29
CA ASN A 104 14.75 13.60 5.14
C ASN A 104 13.54 12.67 5.32
N TRP A 105 13.37 12.21 6.56
CA TRP A 105 12.29 11.30 6.97
C TRP A 105 10.88 11.84 6.64
N ARG A 106 10.71 13.17 6.61
CA ARG A 106 9.46 13.85 6.23
C ARG A 106 9.14 13.67 4.75
N LYS A 107 10.06 14.03 3.84
CA LYS A 107 9.88 13.76 2.40
C LYS A 107 9.70 12.26 2.14
N ALA A 108 10.51 11.40 2.75
CA ALA A 108 10.40 9.94 2.61
C ALA A 108 9.01 9.41 3.00
N ALA A 109 8.48 9.82 4.16
CA ALA A 109 7.17 9.39 4.64
C ALA A 109 6.05 9.82 3.67
N LEU A 110 6.10 11.05 3.16
CA LEU A 110 5.16 11.55 2.17
C LEU A 110 5.24 10.76 0.87
N THR A 111 6.44 10.52 0.33
CA THR A 111 6.59 9.75 -0.93
C THR A 111 6.12 8.30 -0.83
N PHE A 112 6.32 7.62 0.29
CA PHE A 112 5.73 6.30 0.51
C PHE A 112 4.19 6.35 0.60
N SER A 113 3.62 7.46 1.09
CA SER A 113 2.16 7.65 1.09
C SER A 113 1.61 7.93 -0.31
N GLU A 114 2.33 8.66 -1.16
CA GLU A 114 2.01 8.86 -2.58
C GLU A 114 2.17 7.59 -3.40
N GLN A 115 3.22 6.78 -3.15
CA GLN A 115 3.35 5.44 -3.74
C GLN A 115 2.11 4.58 -3.44
N ALA A 116 1.69 4.53 -2.16
CA ALA A 116 0.49 3.80 -1.79
C ALA A 116 -0.79 4.37 -2.41
N ALA A 117 -0.89 5.68 -2.55
CA ALA A 117 -2.04 6.34 -3.20
C ALA A 117 -2.08 6.09 -4.72
N TYR A 118 -0.92 5.90 -5.37
CA TYR A 118 -0.82 5.49 -6.77
C TYR A 118 -1.17 4.01 -6.94
N ASP A 119 -0.55 3.12 -6.17
CA ASP A 119 -0.78 1.67 -6.22
C ASP A 119 -2.27 1.30 -6.03
N LEU A 120 -2.97 1.96 -5.10
CA LEU A 120 -4.40 1.71 -4.83
C LEU A 120 -5.35 2.12 -5.98
N GLN A 121 -4.90 2.88 -6.98
CA GLN A 121 -5.74 3.25 -8.14
C GLN A 121 -5.91 2.08 -9.12
N PHE A 122 -5.07 1.05 -9.04
CA PHE A 122 -5.01 -0.04 -10.02
C PHE A 122 -5.51 -1.39 -9.50
N GLY A 123 -6.28 -1.37 -8.41
CA GLY A 123 -7.11 -2.48 -7.96
C GLY A 123 -6.40 -3.55 -7.13
N ASP A 124 -7.02 -4.73 -7.07
CA ASP A 124 -6.73 -5.75 -6.06
C ASP A 124 -5.30 -6.32 -6.08
N GLU A 125 -4.57 -6.29 -7.20
CA GLU A 125 -3.20 -6.83 -7.27
C GLU A 125 -2.19 -5.97 -6.47
N HIS A 126 -2.41 -4.64 -6.41
CA HIS A 126 -1.48 -3.67 -5.81
C HIS A 126 -1.80 -3.26 -4.37
N GLU A 127 -2.87 -3.79 -3.78
CA GLU A 127 -3.21 -3.51 -2.39
C GLU A 127 -2.14 -3.98 -1.37
N LEU A 128 -1.39 -5.05 -1.68
CA LEU A 128 -0.28 -5.49 -0.83
C LEU A 128 0.94 -4.55 -0.92
N THR A 129 1.31 -4.10 -2.13
CA THR A 129 2.42 -3.16 -2.31
C THR A 129 2.09 -1.81 -1.68
N ALA A 130 0.85 -1.35 -1.84
CA ALA A 130 0.32 -0.18 -1.13
C ALA A 130 0.33 -0.34 0.40
N ALA A 131 -0.07 -1.49 0.94
CA ALA A 131 -0.03 -1.74 2.39
C ALA A 131 1.40 -1.71 2.96
N SER A 132 2.37 -2.29 2.25
CA SER A 132 3.78 -2.19 2.62
C SER A 132 4.34 -0.78 2.46
N ALA A 133 3.93 -0.02 1.43
CA ALA A 133 4.29 1.39 1.29
C ALA A 133 3.72 2.25 2.45
N LEU A 134 2.47 2.06 2.86
CA LEU A 134 1.90 2.72 4.05
C LEU A 134 2.65 2.36 5.35
N LEU A 135 3.05 1.09 5.51
CA LEU A 135 3.85 0.65 6.66
C LEU A 135 5.27 1.26 6.64
N ARG A 136 5.88 1.45 5.47
CA ARG A 136 7.16 2.16 5.31
C ARG A 136 7.01 3.66 5.63
N SER A 137 5.94 4.30 5.16
CA SER A 137 5.58 5.69 5.50
C SER A 137 5.50 5.89 7.01
N ALA A 138 4.76 5.02 7.71
CA ALA A 138 4.70 5.03 9.17
C ALA A 138 6.08 4.84 9.84
N LYS A 139 6.93 3.96 9.32
CA LYS A 139 8.31 3.76 9.81
C LYS A 139 9.22 4.98 9.60
N CYS A 140 9.02 5.75 8.54
CA CYS A 140 9.69 7.05 8.38
C CYS A 140 9.22 8.06 9.43
N TYR A 141 7.91 8.20 9.67
CA TYR A 141 7.39 9.04 10.78
C TYR A 141 7.88 8.57 12.16
N PHE A 142 8.17 7.28 12.36
CA PHE A 142 8.80 6.79 13.60
C PHE A 142 10.28 7.16 13.77
N GLN A 143 10.96 7.73 12.76
CA GLN A 143 12.35 8.22 12.88
C GLN A 143 12.47 9.74 13.12
N ILE A 144 11.35 10.47 13.06
CA ILE A 144 11.30 11.90 13.39
C ILE A 144 11.34 12.07 14.91
N GLU A 145 12.27 12.90 15.41
CA GLU A 145 12.46 13.15 16.84
C GLU A 145 11.32 14.03 17.39
N ASP A 146 11.13 15.23 16.83
CA ASP A 146 10.06 16.18 17.16
C ASP A 146 8.90 16.05 16.16
N LYS A 147 7.84 15.34 16.56
CA LYS A 147 6.67 15.07 15.71
C LYS A 147 5.54 16.07 15.99
N GLU A 148 4.96 16.59 14.91
CA GLU A 148 3.73 17.38 15.01
C GLU A 148 2.49 16.49 15.18
N GLU A 149 1.40 17.05 15.71
CA GLU A 149 0.13 16.30 15.87
C GLU A 149 -0.44 15.82 14.53
N GLY A 150 -0.23 16.58 13.45
CA GLY A 150 -0.54 16.16 12.08
C GLY A 150 0.25 14.92 11.63
N GLU A 151 1.51 14.79 12.04
CA GLU A 151 2.34 13.63 11.73
C GLU A 151 1.93 12.39 12.54
N PHE A 152 1.52 12.56 13.81
CA PHE A 152 0.88 11.50 14.59
C PHE A 152 -0.42 11.03 13.92
N ALA A 153 -1.28 11.96 13.49
CA ALA A 153 -2.53 11.65 12.79
C ALA A 153 -2.28 10.91 11.46
N ALA A 154 -1.31 11.36 10.67
CA ALA A 154 -0.88 10.71 9.43
C ALA A 154 -0.34 9.29 9.68
N THR A 155 0.55 9.11 10.65
CA THR A 155 1.09 7.79 11.05
C THR A 155 -0.04 6.84 11.47
N LYS A 156 -0.95 7.31 12.31
CA LYS A 156 -2.13 6.57 12.80
C LYS A 156 -3.08 6.18 11.67
N HIS A 157 -3.29 7.05 10.69
CA HIS A 157 -4.06 6.74 9.48
C HIS A 157 -3.36 5.68 8.62
N ALA A 158 -2.07 5.88 8.31
CA ALA A 158 -1.29 4.98 7.48
C ALA A 158 -1.24 3.56 8.07
N LEU A 159 -0.98 3.42 9.37
CA LEU A 159 -0.98 2.13 10.06
C LEU A 159 -2.36 1.45 10.03
N LYS A 160 -3.45 2.17 10.34
CA LYS A 160 -4.80 1.60 10.27
C LYS A 160 -5.17 1.14 8.86
N LYS A 161 -4.82 1.91 7.83
CA LYS A 161 -5.07 1.57 6.43
C LYS A 161 -4.21 0.37 5.97
N ALA A 162 -2.94 0.30 6.39
CA ALA A 162 -2.08 -0.85 6.15
C ALA A 162 -2.62 -2.14 6.81
N ILE A 163 -3.06 -2.07 8.08
CA ILE A 163 -3.69 -3.20 8.78
C ILE A 163 -4.92 -3.70 8.00
N ALA A 164 -5.82 -2.81 7.60
CA ALA A 164 -7.03 -3.18 6.86
C ALA A 164 -6.71 -3.89 5.53
N LEU A 165 -5.73 -3.39 4.76
CA LEU A 165 -5.30 -4.00 3.51
C LEU A 165 -4.60 -5.36 3.72
N PHE A 166 -3.70 -5.46 4.70
CA PHE A 166 -3.06 -6.75 5.04
C PHE A 166 -4.09 -7.79 5.49
N VAL A 167 -5.12 -7.41 6.25
CA VAL A 167 -6.22 -8.30 6.66
C VAL A 167 -7.08 -8.71 5.46
N LYS A 168 -7.48 -7.77 4.58
CA LYS A 168 -8.22 -8.06 3.34
C LYS A 168 -7.47 -9.09 2.47
N LYS A 169 -6.13 -9.04 2.47
CA LYS A 169 -5.25 -9.95 1.74
C LYS A 169 -4.71 -11.13 2.54
N ASN A 170 -5.30 -11.41 3.71
CA ASN A 170 -4.94 -12.52 4.61
C ASN A 170 -3.45 -12.57 5.05
N ASN A 171 -2.70 -11.46 4.93
CA ASN A 171 -1.34 -11.35 5.43
C ASN A 171 -1.34 -10.99 6.92
N LEU A 172 -1.88 -11.90 7.73
CA LEU A 172 -2.05 -11.73 9.18
C LEU A 172 -0.72 -11.44 9.89
N LEU A 173 0.41 -11.92 9.34
CA LEU A 173 1.74 -11.67 9.89
C LEU A 173 2.16 -10.20 9.79
N LEU A 174 1.88 -9.52 8.68
CA LEU A 174 2.15 -8.08 8.54
C LEU A 174 1.07 -7.23 9.23
N ALA A 175 -0.19 -7.67 9.27
CA ALA A 175 -1.22 -7.05 10.09
C ALA A 175 -0.82 -7.05 11.58
N ALA A 176 -0.39 -8.19 12.13
CA ALA A 176 0.03 -8.32 13.53
C ALA A 176 1.24 -7.44 13.90
N LYS A 177 2.24 -7.32 13.00
CA LYS A 177 3.34 -6.35 13.16
C LYS A 177 2.80 -4.91 13.21
N SER A 178 1.94 -4.56 12.26
CA SER A 178 1.39 -3.21 12.13
C SER A 178 0.50 -2.82 13.34
N CYS A 179 -0.23 -3.77 13.92
CA CYS A 179 -0.97 -3.58 15.17
C CYS A 179 -0.04 -3.34 16.39
N VAL A 180 1.13 -4.00 16.46
CA VAL A 180 2.15 -3.72 17.49
C VAL A 180 2.71 -2.30 17.33
N GLU A 181 3.05 -1.90 16.10
CA GLU A 181 3.57 -0.55 15.82
C GLU A 181 2.51 0.53 16.12
N LEU A 182 1.23 0.26 15.83
CA LEU A 182 0.12 1.13 16.22
C LEU A 182 -0.07 1.19 17.75
N ALA A 183 0.09 0.08 18.46
CA ALA A 183 0.06 0.06 19.92
C ALA A 183 1.20 0.89 20.52
N GLU A 184 2.40 0.82 19.95
CA GLU A 184 3.56 1.60 20.40
C GLU A 184 3.41 3.10 20.08
N LEU A 185 2.76 3.47 18.97
CA LEU A 185 2.33 4.84 18.68
C LEU A 185 1.33 5.36 19.73
N TYR A 186 0.35 4.55 20.13
CA TYR A 186 -0.59 4.93 21.19
C TYR A 186 0.09 5.11 22.55
N LEU A 187 1.12 4.31 22.88
CA LEU A 187 1.91 4.50 24.10
C LEU A 187 2.75 5.79 24.09
N GLN A 188 3.27 6.22 22.93
CA GLN A 188 3.97 7.51 22.79
C GLN A 188 3.08 8.71 23.17
N HIS A 189 1.75 8.58 23.01
CA HIS A 189 0.76 9.62 23.31
C HIS A 189 -0.14 9.25 24.51
N HIS A 190 0.36 8.39 25.43
CA HIS A 190 -0.33 7.98 26.66
C HIS A 190 -1.73 7.35 26.50
N GLN A 191 -2.12 6.90 25.30
CA GLN A 191 -3.45 6.33 25.03
C GLN A 191 -3.51 4.84 25.43
N LEU A 192 -3.35 4.55 26.73
CA LEU A 192 -3.17 3.20 27.30
C LEU A 192 -4.22 2.17 26.83
N ARG A 193 -5.50 2.57 26.77
CA ARG A 193 -6.61 1.71 26.32
C ARG A 193 -6.52 1.38 24.82
N ASN A 194 -6.31 2.40 23.98
CA ASN A 194 -6.10 2.20 22.54
C ASN A 194 -4.87 1.32 22.26
N ALA A 195 -3.83 1.43 23.08
CA ALA A 195 -2.66 0.56 23.04
C ALA A 195 -2.98 -0.89 23.48
N SER A 196 -3.75 -1.11 24.56
CA SER A 196 -4.12 -2.47 24.98
C SER A 196 -4.93 -3.20 23.91
N ASP A 197 -5.90 -2.51 23.33
CA ASP A 197 -6.82 -3.10 22.35
C ASP A 197 -6.08 -3.41 21.03
N SER A 198 -5.11 -2.56 20.65
CA SER A 198 -4.21 -2.82 19.51
C SER A 198 -3.26 -4.00 19.76
N TYR A 199 -2.80 -4.22 21.00
CA TYR A 199 -2.01 -5.40 21.35
C TYR A 199 -2.84 -6.69 21.37
N GLU A 200 -4.14 -6.65 21.72
CA GLU A 200 -5.01 -7.83 21.57
C GLU A 200 -5.24 -8.18 20.11
N GLN A 201 -5.57 -7.19 19.28
CA GLN A 201 -5.72 -7.37 17.83
C GLN A 201 -4.42 -7.97 17.21
N ALA A 202 -3.25 -7.51 17.65
CA ALA A 202 -1.98 -8.10 17.26
C ALA A 202 -1.83 -9.55 17.72
N ALA A 203 -2.25 -9.89 18.95
CA ALA A 203 -2.17 -11.24 19.48
C ALA A 203 -3.01 -12.23 18.68
N ASP A 204 -4.21 -11.83 18.30
CA ASP A 204 -5.15 -12.69 17.59
C ASP A 204 -4.73 -12.89 16.12
N TYR A 205 -4.22 -11.85 15.45
CA TYR A 205 -3.54 -12.01 14.15
C TYR A 205 -2.25 -12.84 14.23
N TYR A 206 -1.55 -12.88 15.37
CA TYR A 206 -0.44 -13.82 15.58
C TYR A 206 -0.90 -15.27 15.80
N GLY A 207 -2.15 -15.50 16.22
CA GLY A 207 -2.78 -16.82 16.35
C GLY A 207 -1.88 -17.89 16.97
N ALA A 208 -1.56 -18.92 16.17
CA ALA A 208 -0.73 -20.06 16.57
C ALA A 208 0.73 -19.72 16.93
N ASN A 209 1.22 -18.50 16.66
CA ASN A 209 2.57 -18.06 17.04
C ASN A 209 2.67 -17.83 18.56
N ARG A 210 2.78 -18.94 19.32
CA ARG A 210 2.78 -18.99 20.79
C ARG A 210 3.78 -18.05 21.48
N ARG A 211 4.85 -17.58 20.79
CA ARG A 211 5.79 -16.60 21.36
C ARG A 211 5.28 -15.17 21.21
N ARG A 212 4.83 -14.78 20.02
CA ARG A 212 4.35 -13.41 19.75
C ARG A 212 2.95 -13.16 20.32
N ASN A 213 2.04 -14.12 20.21
CA ASN A 213 0.70 -14.06 20.82
C ASN A 213 0.79 -13.84 22.36
N ARG A 214 1.60 -14.65 23.07
CA ARG A 214 1.78 -14.49 24.54
C ARG A 214 2.41 -13.14 24.92
N TYR A 215 3.38 -12.63 24.16
CA TYR A 215 3.94 -11.29 24.38
C TYR A 215 2.87 -10.20 24.24
N CYS A 216 2.06 -10.27 23.19
CA CYS A 216 1.03 -9.27 22.93
C CYS A 216 -0.10 -9.32 23.97
N ARG A 217 -0.58 -10.51 24.38
CA ARG A 217 -1.57 -10.65 25.47
C ARG A 217 -1.03 -10.19 26.82
N PHE A 218 0.23 -10.49 27.15
CA PHE A 218 0.89 -9.95 28.34
C PHE A 218 0.93 -8.42 28.31
N LYS A 219 1.29 -7.83 27.17
CA LYS A 219 1.30 -6.36 26.97
C LYS A 219 -0.09 -5.74 27.13
N ALA A 220 -1.13 -6.32 26.53
CA ALA A 220 -2.51 -5.84 26.68
C ALA A 220 -2.98 -5.88 28.13
N ASN A 221 -2.77 -7.00 28.83
CA ASN A 221 -3.17 -7.14 30.24
C ASN A 221 -2.40 -6.20 31.18
N LEU A 222 -1.09 -6.01 30.95
CA LEU A 222 -0.29 -5.05 31.70
C LEU A 222 -0.83 -3.62 31.54
N LEU A 223 -1.19 -3.22 30.32
CA LEU A 223 -1.71 -1.88 30.03
C LEU A 223 -3.11 -1.65 30.63
N ARG A 224 -3.96 -2.67 30.60
CA ARG A 224 -5.26 -2.65 31.31
C ARG A 224 -5.08 -2.52 32.81
N PHE A 225 -4.15 -3.27 33.40
CA PHE A 225 -3.84 -3.13 34.82
C PHE A 225 -3.36 -1.72 35.16
N THR A 226 -2.44 -1.14 34.38
CA THR A 226 -1.96 0.23 34.63
C THR A 226 -3.05 1.29 34.46
N ALA A 227 -3.95 1.14 33.49
CA ALA A 227 -5.07 2.07 33.28
C ALA A 227 -6.17 1.93 34.34
N ALA A 228 -6.38 0.74 34.90
CA ALA A 228 -7.36 0.50 35.97
C ALA A 228 -6.86 0.87 37.37
N ASN A 229 -5.54 1.08 37.55
CA ASN A 229 -4.90 1.37 38.84
C ASN A 229 -4.06 2.65 38.78
N GLU A 230 -4.32 3.56 37.83
CA GLU A 230 -3.45 4.71 37.55
C GLU A 230 -3.27 5.63 38.78
N GLU A 231 -4.36 5.90 39.51
CA GLU A 231 -4.34 6.69 40.75
C GLU A 231 -3.51 6.01 41.86
N VAL A 232 -3.67 4.70 42.04
CA VAL A 232 -2.96 3.91 43.05
C VAL A 232 -1.47 3.82 42.74
N LEU A 233 -1.12 3.61 41.47
CA LEU A 233 0.27 3.58 41.00
C LEU A 233 0.94 4.95 41.18
N CYS A 234 0.25 6.04 40.84
CA CYS A 234 0.70 7.40 41.13
C CYS A 234 0.91 7.65 42.63
N ALA A 235 -0.03 7.23 43.48
CA ALA A 235 0.07 7.38 44.94
C ALA A 235 1.22 6.57 45.56
N MET A 236 1.57 5.41 44.98
CA MET A 236 2.73 4.59 45.37
C MET A 236 4.06 5.11 44.80
N GLY A 237 4.08 6.24 44.09
CA GLY A 237 5.26 6.75 43.39
C GLY A 237 5.69 5.91 42.17
N MET A 238 4.92 4.88 41.82
CA MET A 238 5.13 4.03 40.65
C MET A 238 4.59 4.72 39.39
N VAL A 239 5.31 5.75 38.93
CA VAL A 239 4.96 6.59 37.79
C VAL A 239 4.49 5.73 36.59
N PRO A 240 3.24 5.86 36.12
CA PRO A 240 2.66 4.95 35.14
C PRO A 240 3.36 5.08 33.78
N VAL A 241 4.21 4.10 33.48
CA VAL A 241 4.68 3.73 32.14
C VAL A 241 5.49 4.81 31.37
N LYS A 242 5.87 5.94 32.00
CA LYS A 242 6.72 7.00 31.37
C LYS A 242 8.05 6.46 30.81
N GLU A 243 8.56 5.35 31.33
CA GLU A 243 9.79 4.71 30.85
C GLU A 243 9.58 3.52 29.88
N CYS A 244 8.40 3.39 29.28
CA CYS A 244 8.25 2.60 28.05
C CYS A 244 8.82 3.29 26.78
N LYS A 245 9.83 4.18 26.94
CA LYS A 245 10.91 4.41 25.95
C LYS A 245 11.78 3.14 25.77
N ARG A 246 11.14 1.98 25.61
CA ARG A 246 11.75 0.64 25.63
C ARG A 246 12.41 0.30 24.30
N ARG A 247 13.51 0.99 23.99
CA ARG A 247 14.40 0.68 22.85
C ARG A 247 13.70 0.64 21.48
N SER A 248 12.61 1.39 21.30
CA SER A 248 12.24 1.88 19.96
C SER A 248 13.46 2.62 19.43
N SER A 249 14.04 2.09 18.34
CA SER A 249 15.31 2.48 17.72
C SER A 249 15.76 3.92 18.05
N ARG A 250 16.97 4.08 18.62
CA ARG A 250 17.73 5.35 18.55
C ARG A 250 17.53 5.90 17.13
N HIS A 251 17.02 7.11 16.95
CA HIS A 251 16.73 7.64 15.62
C HIS A 251 17.97 7.44 14.73
N ILE A 252 17.79 6.84 13.56
CA ILE A 252 18.94 6.42 12.73
C ILE A 252 19.58 7.68 12.19
N LYS A 253 20.80 7.98 12.64
CA LYS A 253 21.58 9.13 12.18
C LYS A 253 22.69 8.68 11.26
N SER A 254 22.99 9.44 10.21
CA SER A 254 24.05 9.13 9.22
C SER A 254 25.46 9.04 9.83
N SER A 255 25.63 9.57 11.04
CA SER A 255 26.83 9.47 11.87
C SER A 255 26.97 8.15 12.65
N ASP A 256 25.93 7.31 12.76
CA ASP A 256 26.07 5.96 13.34
C ASP A 256 26.90 5.08 12.38
N PRO A 257 27.94 4.35 12.83
CA PRO A 257 28.79 3.53 11.95
C PRO A 257 28.03 2.44 11.18
N ASP A 258 26.89 1.97 11.71
CA ASP A 258 26.03 0.95 11.10
C ASP A 258 24.78 1.51 10.39
N TRP A 259 24.63 2.84 10.22
CA TRP A 259 23.33 3.44 9.86
C TRP A 259 22.65 2.80 8.63
N ARG A 260 23.40 2.56 7.54
CA ARG A 260 22.87 1.88 6.33
C ARG A 260 22.41 0.44 6.59
N ALA A 261 22.95 -0.26 7.59
CA ALA A 261 22.45 -1.56 8.05
C ALA A 261 21.18 -1.41 8.91
N ARG A 262 21.13 -0.39 9.78
CA ARG A 262 19.94 -0.06 10.59
C ARG A 262 18.73 0.28 9.71
N VAL A 263 18.93 1.06 8.64
CA VAL A 263 17.89 1.37 7.64
C VAL A 263 17.40 0.10 6.91
N ARG A 264 18.31 -0.74 6.42
CA ARG A 264 17.95 -2.02 5.77
C ARG A 264 17.14 -2.92 6.69
N HIS A 265 17.48 -2.97 7.99
CA HIS A 265 16.72 -3.73 8.99
C HIS A 265 15.34 -3.11 9.29
N LEU A 266 15.21 -1.79 9.32
CA LEU A 266 13.93 -1.10 9.49
C LEU A 266 12.92 -1.55 8.42
N PHE A 267 13.34 -1.57 7.16
CA PHE A 267 12.44 -1.84 6.04
C PHE A 267 12.36 -3.32 5.61
N SER A 268 13.35 -4.17 5.90
CA SER A 268 13.23 -5.62 5.65
C SER A 268 12.02 -6.24 6.35
N SER A 269 11.65 -5.68 7.53
CA SER A 269 10.45 -6.04 8.29
C SER A 269 9.12 -5.80 7.54
N THR A 270 9.12 -4.97 6.48
CA THR A 270 7.94 -4.60 5.65
C THR A 270 7.78 -5.42 4.37
N SER A 271 8.77 -6.25 4.02
CA SER A 271 8.75 -7.01 2.76
C SER A 271 7.69 -8.12 2.80
N ILE A 272 6.86 -8.16 1.76
CA ILE A 272 5.82 -9.18 1.54
C ILE A 272 6.44 -10.57 1.35
N ILE A 273 7.65 -10.63 0.78
CA ILE A 273 8.35 -11.83 0.29
C ILE A 273 8.90 -12.73 1.43
N GLN A 274 8.72 -12.34 2.71
CA GLN A 274 9.18 -13.12 3.88
C GLN A 274 8.21 -14.26 4.31
N GLN A 275 7.70 -15.05 3.36
CA GLN A 275 6.86 -16.24 3.64
C GLN A 275 7.41 -17.51 2.98
N PRO A 276 8.52 -18.10 3.44
CA PRO A 276 9.05 -19.36 2.94
C PRO A 276 8.51 -20.59 3.71
N TRP A 277 7.26 -20.54 4.21
CA TRP A 277 6.64 -21.62 5.01
C TRP A 277 5.13 -21.75 4.77
N MET A 278 4.77 -22.49 3.72
CA MET A 278 3.57 -23.32 3.63
C MET A 278 3.99 -24.67 3.06
#